data_AF-A0A3E2TP98-F1
#
_entry.id   AF-A0A3E2TP98-F1
#
_cell.length_a   1.000
_cell.length_b   1.000
_cell.length_c   1.000
_cell.angle_alpha   90.00
_cell.angle_beta   90.00
_cell.angle_gamma   90.00
#
_symmetry.space_group_name_H-M   'P 1'
#
loop_
_entity.id
_entity.type
_entity.pdbx_description
1 polymer ?
#
loop_
_entity_poly.entity_id
_entity_poly.type
_entity_poly.pdbx_seq_one_letter_code
_entity_poly.pdbx_strand_id
1 'polypeptide(L)'
;MSRIEQLIDEIEEYVEGCKPAPFSQSKIIVQKEQLYELLTELRLKTPDEIKRYQKIIAQKDKIISDAQAQAEQMIEETTNYANALVEEHEIMLKAYEKAEQTINAANAQAEEIVAAANQNAEEMRMSALSYTQSLIVNIQDVVQRSLDIAKTNSEGLINGLSENLNILVSNNEALVSQLNDKQPAAAEELPAIDDEEDTVADMTGHDEAAEEEDDKTEDQKQPVPEETKEEVIEEEDEEEIDDDEYDDDDYDDID
;
A
#
# COMPACT_ATOMS: atom_id res chain seq x y z
N MET A 1 -58.90 -50.66 40.09
CA MET A 1 -58.96 -51.55 41.26
C MET A 1 -57.98 -52.69 41.06
N SER A 2 -57.18 -52.96 42.08
CA SER A 2 -56.27 -54.10 42.14
C SER A 2 -57.05 -55.41 42.15
N ARG A 3 -56.46 -56.50 41.65
CA ARG A 3 -57.04 -57.85 41.75
C ARG A 3 -57.23 -58.26 43.22
N ILE A 4 -56.37 -57.76 44.11
CA ILE A 4 -56.51 -57.93 45.57
C ILE A 4 -57.75 -57.18 46.09
N GLU A 5 -57.94 -55.92 45.68
CA GLU A 5 -59.11 -55.12 46.07
C GLU A 5 -60.40 -55.81 45.63
N GLN A 6 -60.45 -56.33 44.40
CA GLN A 6 -61.62 -57.06 43.88
C GLN A 6 -61.96 -58.33 44.69
N LEU A 7 -60.95 -59.09 45.12
CA LEU A 7 -61.15 -60.30 45.93
C LEU A 7 -61.55 -59.97 47.38
N ILE A 8 -61.07 -58.84 47.91
CA ILE A 8 -61.51 -58.34 49.22
C ILE A 8 -62.98 -57.90 49.13
N ASP A 9 -63.35 -57.13 48.10
CA ASP A 9 -64.72 -56.71 47.85
C ASP A 9 -65.66 -57.92 47.69
N GLU A 10 -65.24 -58.97 46.97
CA GLU A 10 -66.01 -60.23 46.83
C GLU A 10 -66.20 -60.98 48.17
N ILE A 11 -65.18 -60.98 49.03
CA ILE A 11 -65.26 -61.57 50.37
C ILE A 11 -66.19 -60.73 51.27
N GLU A 12 -66.10 -59.41 51.21
CA GLU A 12 -66.98 -58.50 51.95
C GLU A 12 -68.44 -58.69 51.53
N GLU A 13 -68.72 -58.71 50.22
CA GLU A 13 -70.06 -58.94 49.68
C GLU A 13 -70.61 -60.32 50.07
N TYR A 14 -69.78 -61.37 50.04
CA TYR A 14 -70.16 -62.71 50.49
C TYR A 14 -70.49 -62.75 51.99
N VAL A 15 -69.72 -62.06 52.83
CA VAL A 15 -69.94 -61.96 54.27
C VAL A 15 -71.22 -61.19 54.59
N GLU A 16 -71.51 -60.11 53.87
CA GLU A 16 -72.75 -59.35 54.00
C GLU A 16 -73.99 -60.14 53.55
N GLY A 17 -73.85 -61.02 52.55
CA GLY A 17 -74.92 -61.90 52.06
C GLY A 17 -75.27 -63.09 52.97
N CYS A 18 -74.49 -63.34 54.03
CA CYS A 18 -74.69 -64.49 54.92
C CYS A 18 -75.84 -64.30 55.92
N LYS A 19 -76.53 -65.39 56.27
CA LYS A 19 -77.68 -65.34 57.21
C LYS A 19 -77.19 -65.15 58.66
N PRO A 20 -77.86 -64.31 59.47
CA PRO A 20 -77.55 -64.18 60.89
C PRO A 20 -77.89 -65.47 61.65
N ALA A 21 -77.08 -65.78 62.66
CA ALA A 21 -77.27 -66.94 63.52
C ALA A 21 -78.51 -66.79 64.40
N PRO A 22 -79.26 -67.87 64.68
CA PRO A 22 -80.43 -67.80 65.54
C PRO A 22 -80.05 -67.26 66.93
N PHE A 23 -80.81 -66.26 67.41
CA PHE A 23 -80.62 -65.53 68.67
C PHE A 23 -79.35 -64.66 68.77
N SER A 24 -78.71 -64.29 67.64
CA SER A 24 -77.57 -63.36 67.64
C SER A 24 -77.65 -62.35 66.50
N GLN A 25 -77.52 -61.06 66.81
CA GLN A 25 -77.46 -59.99 65.81
C GLN A 25 -76.03 -59.72 65.29
N SER A 26 -75.01 -60.29 65.94
CA SER A 26 -73.59 -60.06 65.61
C SER A 26 -72.88 -61.28 65.05
N LYS A 27 -73.54 -62.44 64.99
CA LYS A 27 -72.96 -63.68 64.46
C LYS A 27 -73.67 -64.05 63.17
N ILE A 28 -72.89 -64.37 62.15
CA ILE A 28 -73.37 -64.89 60.86
C ILE A 28 -73.05 -66.37 60.75
N ILE A 29 -73.89 -67.11 60.03
CA ILE A 29 -73.64 -68.50 59.65
C ILE A 29 -73.03 -68.48 58.26
N VAL A 30 -71.81 -68.98 58.14
CA VAL A 30 -71.03 -68.98 56.91
C VAL A 30 -70.81 -70.41 56.45
N GLN A 31 -70.90 -70.65 55.14
CA GLN A 31 -70.44 -71.92 54.58
C GLN A 31 -68.90 -71.93 54.59
N LYS A 32 -68.34 -72.84 55.37
CA LYS A 32 -66.89 -72.91 55.63
C LYS A 32 -66.11 -73.08 54.33
N GLU A 33 -66.47 -74.07 53.51
CA GLU A 33 -65.78 -74.38 52.25
C GLU A 33 -65.68 -73.17 51.31
N GLN A 34 -66.78 -72.45 51.11
CA GLN A 34 -66.84 -71.30 50.19
C GLN A 34 -66.01 -70.09 50.69
N LEU A 35 -66.04 -69.79 52.00
CA LEU A 35 -65.19 -68.73 52.57
C LEU A 35 -63.70 -69.10 52.46
N TYR A 36 -63.36 -70.37 52.73
CA TYR A 36 -61.98 -70.84 52.61
C TYR A 36 -61.48 -70.82 51.17
N GLU A 37 -62.35 -71.06 50.19
CA GLU A 37 -62.01 -70.97 48.76
C GLU A 37 -61.64 -69.53 48.37
N LEU A 38 -62.48 -68.55 48.71
CA LEU A 38 -62.20 -67.12 48.48
C LEU A 38 -60.91 -66.65 49.18
N LEU A 39 -60.71 -67.04 50.44
CA LEU A 39 -59.48 -66.73 51.19
C LEU A 39 -58.24 -67.41 50.59
N THR A 40 -58.39 -68.62 50.04
CA THR A 40 -57.30 -69.35 49.38
C THR A 40 -56.93 -68.69 48.05
N GLU A 41 -57.91 -68.24 47.27
CA GLU A 41 -57.67 -67.49 46.05
C GLU A 41 -56.97 -66.15 46.34
N LEU A 42 -57.47 -65.39 47.33
CA LEU A 42 -56.81 -64.16 47.80
C LEU A 42 -55.35 -64.44 48.19
N ARG A 43 -55.10 -65.50 48.96
CA ARG A 43 -53.76 -65.88 49.40
C ARG A 43 -52.85 -66.32 48.24
N LEU A 44 -53.39 -66.94 47.20
CA LEU A 44 -52.65 -67.35 46.01
C LEU A 44 -52.29 -66.15 45.12
N LYS A 45 -53.20 -65.18 44.98
CA LYS A 45 -53.01 -64.02 44.08
C LYS A 45 -52.24 -62.86 44.72
N THR A 46 -52.30 -62.72 46.04
CA THR A 46 -51.64 -61.63 46.77
C THR A 46 -50.12 -61.54 46.53
N PRO A 47 -49.33 -62.63 46.58
CA PRO A 47 -47.89 -62.58 46.35
C PRO A 47 -47.51 -62.06 44.96
N ASP A 48 -48.28 -62.40 43.92
CA ASP A 48 -47.99 -61.99 42.56
C ASP A 48 -48.27 -60.50 42.34
N GLU A 49 -49.35 -59.97 42.92
CA GLU A 49 -49.67 -58.55 42.84
C GLU A 49 -48.65 -57.71 43.63
N ILE A 50 -48.20 -58.18 44.80
CA ILE A 50 -47.11 -57.52 45.55
C ILE A 50 -45.82 -57.48 44.72
N LYS A 51 -45.43 -58.58 44.08
CA LYS A 51 -44.25 -58.62 43.18
C LYS A 51 -44.42 -57.65 42.02
N ARG A 52 -45.62 -57.53 41.46
CA ARG A 52 -45.92 -56.59 40.38
C ARG A 52 -45.72 -55.15 40.84
N TYR A 53 -46.23 -54.76 42.01
CA TYR A 53 -46.01 -53.42 42.56
C TYR A 53 -44.53 -53.14 42.86
N GLN A 54 -43.82 -54.10 43.47
CA GLN A 54 -42.37 -53.97 43.71
C GLN A 54 -41.60 -53.77 42.41
N LYS A 55 -41.96 -54.48 41.34
CA LYS A 55 -41.37 -54.28 40.01
C LYS A 55 -41.64 -52.89 39.45
N ILE A 56 -42.86 -52.38 39.59
CA ILE A 56 -43.21 -51.02 39.15
C ILE A 56 -42.40 -49.97 39.92
N ILE A 57 -42.26 -50.13 41.23
CA ILE A 57 -41.46 -49.22 42.07
C ILE A 57 -39.99 -49.26 41.64
N ALA A 58 -39.41 -50.46 41.50
CA ALA A 58 -38.02 -50.60 41.06
C ALA A 58 -37.79 -50.03 39.64
N GLN A 59 -38.76 -50.18 38.74
CA GLN A 59 -38.71 -49.58 37.40
C GLN A 59 -38.80 -48.05 37.45
N LYS A 60 -39.69 -47.50 38.29
CA LYS A 60 -39.80 -46.06 38.51
C LYS A 60 -38.49 -45.48 39.06
N ASP A 61 -37.93 -46.10 40.09
CA ASP A 61 -36.68 -45.63 40.70
C ASP A 61 -35.53 -45.70 39.70
N LYS A 62 -35.49 -46.75 38.86
CA LYS A 62 -34.55 -46.84 37.75
C LYS A 62 -34.73 -45.71 36.74
N ILE A 63 -35.97 -45.44 36.29
CA ILE A 63 -36.25 -44.37 35.34
C ILE A 63 -35.81 -43.01 35.90
N ILE A 64 -36.08 -42.74 37.18
CA ILE A 64 -35.68 -41.50 37.83
C ILE A 64 -34.15 -41.39 37.88
N SER A 65 -33.47 -42.48 38.27
CA SER A 65 -32.01 -42.51 38.32
C SER A 65 -31.38 -42.31 36.94
N ASP A 66 -31.92 -42.98 35.91
CA ASP A 66 -31.42 -42.88 34.53
C ASP A 66 -31.66 -41.46 34.00
N ALA A 67 -32.81 -40.85 34.28
CA ALA A 67 -33.12 -39.48 33.89
C ALA A 67 -32.23 -38.44 34.60
N GLN A 68 -31.92 -38.65 35.88
CA GLN A 68 -30.99 -37.81 36.63
C GLN A 68 -29.58 -37.90 36.07
N ALA A 69 -29.09 -39.11 35.80
CA ALA A 69 -27.77 -39.31 35.20
C ALA A 69 -27.66 -38.68 33.80
N GLN A 70 -28.70 -38.80 32.97
CA GLN A 70 -28.74 -38.14 31.66
C GLN A 70 -28.76 -36.61 31.78
N ALA A 71 -29.51 -36.06 32.74
CA ALA A 71 -29.54 -34.62 32.97
C ALA A 71 -28.17 -34.10 33.44
N GLU A 72 -27.51 -34.81 34.35
CA GLU A 72 -26.16 -34.47 34.80
C GLU A 72 -25.15 -34.52 33.66
N GLN A 73 -25.20 -35.58 32.83
CA GLN A 73 -24.35 -35.70 31.65
C GLN A 73 -24.59 -34.55 30.66
N MET A 74 -25.84 -34.22 30.38
CA MET A 74 -26.20 -33.12 29.47
C MET A 74 -25.68 -31.76 29.99
N ILE A 75 -25.79 -31.51 31.30
CA ILE A 75 -25.25 -30.29 31.91
C ILE A 75 -23.73 -30.24 31.78
N GLU A 76 -23.04 -31.36 32.03
CA GLU A 76 -21.59 -31.44 31.89
C GLU A 76 -21.14 -31.19 30.45
N GLU A 77 -21.76 -31.86 29.48
CA GLU A 77 -21.47 -31.68 28.04
C GLU A 77 -21.73 -30.24 27.59
N THR A 78 -22.86 -29.65 27.98
CA THR A 78 -23.19 -28.26 27.64
C THR A 78 -22.21 -27.27 28.26
N THR A 79 -21.78 -27.52 29.50
CA THR A 79 -20.79 -26.67 30.19
C THR A 79 -19.43 -26.75 29.50
N ASN A 80 -19.01 -27.96 29.12
CA ASN A 80 -17.76 -28.17 28.38
C ASN A 80 -17.80 -27.49 27.01
N TYR A 81 -18.92 -27.60 26.29
CA TYR A 81 -19.12 -26.93 25.01
C TYR A 81 -19.07 -25.40 25.15
N ALA A 82 -19.76 -24.84 26.15
CA ALA A 82 -19.74 -23.39 26.40
C ALA A 82 -18.32 -22.90 26.76
N ASN A 83 -17.58 -23.64 27.57
CA ASN A 83 -16.20 -23.30 27.91
C ASN A 83 -15.28 -23.36 26.68
N ALA A 84 -15.44 -24.37 25.82
CA ALA A 84 -14.68 -24.49 24.58
C ALA A 84 -14.94 -23.31 23.64
N LEU A 85 -16.20 -22.87 23.51
CA LEU A 85 -16.57 -21.73 22.67
C LEU A 85 -15.96 -20.42 23.18
N VAL A 86 -15.93 -20.22 24.51
CA VAL A 86 -15.28 -19.05 25.12
C VAL A 86 -13.77 -19.08 24.88
N GLU A 87 -13.14 -20.25 25.05
CA GLU A 87 -11.70 -20.41 24.80
C GLU A 87 -11.35 -20.14 23.33
N GLU A 88 -12.14 -20.67 22.38
CA GLU A 88 -11.96 -20.41 20.96
C GLU A 88 -12.09 -18.93 20.62
N HIS A 89 -13.09 -18.24 21.18
CA HIS A 89 -13.28 -16.82 20.98
C HIS A 89 -12.10 -16.01 21.56
N GLU A 90 -11.60 -16.36 22.75
CA GLU A 90 -10.41 -15.71 23.31
C GLU A 90 -9.15 -15.93 22.46
N ILE A 91 -8.96 -17.14 21.93
CA ILE A 91 -7.83 -17.43 21.03
C ILE A 91 -7.95 -16.59 19.77
N MET A 92 -9.15 -16.48 19.20
CA MET A 92 -9.43 -15.67 18.03
C MET A 92 -9.14 -14.19 18.30
N LEU A 93 -9.61 -13.61 19.40
CA LEU A 93 -9.31 -12.22 19.77
C LEU A 93 -7.80 -11.96 19.92
N LYS A 94 -7.08 -12.88 20.58
CA LYS A 94 -5.62 -12.79 20.70
C LYS A 94 -4.93 -12.89 19.34
N ALA A 95 -5.45 -13.71 18.43
CA ALA A 95 -4.93 -13.83 17.07
C ALA A 95 -5.13 -12.53 16.28
N TYR A 96 -6.30 -11.89 16.40
CA TYR A 96 -6.56 -10.57 15.79
C TYR A 96 -5.65 -9.49 16.35
N GLU A 97 -5.51 -9.39 17.67
CA GLU A 97 -4.60 -8.43 18.30
C GLU A 97 -3.15 -8.65 17.80
N LYS A 98 -2.73 -9.92 17.70
CA LYS A 98 -1.39 -10.25 17.22
C LYS A 98 -1.21 -9.91 15.74
N ALA A 99 -2.24 -10.12 14.92
CA ALA A 99 -2.23 -9.78 13.50
C ALA A 99 -2.12 -8.26 13.33
N GLU A 100 -2.94 -7.49 14.04
CA GLU A 100 -2.93 -6.02 14.01
C GLU A 100 -1.57 -5.46 14.46
N GLN A 101 -1.00 -5.99 15.55
CA GLN A 101 0.35 -5.63 15.99
C GLN A 101 1.39 -5.91 14.90
N THR A 102 1.27 -7.02 14.19
CA THR A 102 2.20 -7.41 13.12
C THR A 102 2.08 -6.49 11.91
N ILE A 103 0.85 -6.15 11.51
CA ILE A 103 0.57 -5.21 10.42
C ILE A 103 1.13 -3.81 10.77
N ASN A 104 0.84 -3.31 11.97
CA ASN A 104 1.31 -2.00 12.42
C ASN A 104 2.85 -1.96 12.50
N ALA A 105 3.48 -3.02 12.99
CA ALA A 105 4.94 -3.11 13.00
C ALA A 105 5.54 -3.15 11.58
N ALA A 106 4.91 -3.89 10.66
CA ALA A 106 5.34 -3.96 9.27
C ALA A 106 5.19 -2.60 8.55
N ASN A 107 4.08 -1.89 8.76
CA ASN A 107 3.85 -0.56 8.21
C ASN A 107 4.86 0.46 8.73
N ALA A 108 5.09 0.49 10.04
CA ALA A 108 6.09 1.37 10.64
C ALA A 108 7.50 1.09 10.10
N GLN A 109 7.85 -0.19 9.95
CA GLN A 109 9.13 -0.58 9.36
C GLN A 109 9.24 -0.18 7.88
N ALA A 110 8.15 -0.31 7.11
CA ALA A 110 8.12 0.10 5.71
C ALA A 110 8.32 1.62 5.56
N GLU A 111 7.63 2.41 6.38
CA GLU A 111 7.79 3.87 6.44
C GLU A 111 9.23 4.27 6.78
N GLU A 112 9.85 3.59 7.76
CA GLU A 112 11.25 3.82 8.13
C GLU A 112 12.20 3.51 6.97
N ILE A 113 11.99 2.40 6.25
CA ILE A 113 12.80 2.03 5.08
C ILE A 113 12.67 3.08 3.97
N VAL A 114 11.46 3.53 3.68
CA VAL A 114 11.21 4.56 2.66
C VAL A 114 11.85 5.88 3.05
N ALA A 115 11.71 6.31 4.31
CA ALA A 115 12.34 7.52 4.82
C ALA A 115 13.87 7.45 4.72
N ALA A 116 14.46 6.32 5.13
CA ALA A 116 15.90 6.09 5.04
C ALA A 116 16.40 6.07 3.60
N ALA A 117 15.65 5.44 2.68
CA ALA A 117 15.97 5.40 1.25
C ALA A 117 15.94 6.81 0.63
N ASN A 118 14.92 7.61 0.95
CA ASN A 118 14.80 8.99 0.49
C ASN A 118 15.94 9.86 1.02
N GLN A 119 16.29 9.74 2.31
CA GLN A 119 17.43 10.44 2.89
C GLN A 119 18.73 10.06 2.18
N ASN A 120 18.97 8.76 1.96
CA ASN A 120 20.18 8.29 1.30
C ASN A 120 20.26 8.78 -0.16
N ALA A 121 19.15 8.76 -0.89
CA ALA A 121 19.07 9.28 -2.24
C ALA A 121 19.40 10.78 -2.29
N GLU A 122 18.88 11.57 -1.34
CA GLU A 122 19.18 12.99 -1.26
C GLU A 122 20.65 13.26 -0.90
N GLU A 123 21.23 12.50 0.03
CA GLU A 123 22.65 12.58 0.37
C GLU A 123 23.54 12.26 -0.84
N MET A 124 23.20 11.22 -1.62
CA MET A 124 23.90 10.87 -2.85
C MET A 124 23.78 11.98 -3.89
N ARG A 125 22.58 12.54 -4.08
CA ARG A 125 22.31 13.64 -5.02
C ARG A 125 23.15 14.87 -4.67
N MET A 126 23.13 15.28 -3.40
CA MET A 126 23.90 16.42 -2.91
C MET A 126 25.41 16.20 -3.05
N SER A 127 25.89 14.99 -2.76
CA SER A 127 27.30 14.63 -2.95
C SER A 127 27.73 14.71 -4.42
N ALA A 128 26.88 14.21 -5.33
CA ALA A 128 27.12 14.28 -6.77
C ALA A 128 27.14 15.73 -7.27
N LEU A 129 26.19 16.57 -6.82
CA LEU A 129 26.15 18.00 -7.15
C LEU A 129 27.38 18.74 -6.63
N SER A 130 27.82 18.47 -5.40
CA SER A 130 29.03 19.08 -4.85
C SER A 130 30.28 18.66 -5.62
N TYR A 131 30.35 17.40 -6.05
CA TYR A 131 31.46 16.90 -6.84
C TYR A 131 31.51 17.54 -8.23
N THR A 132 30.38 17.59 -8.93
CA THR A 132 30.30 18.25 -10.26
C THR A 132 30.59 19.74 -10.15
N GLN A 133 30.11 20.42 -9.11
CA GLN A 133 30.45 21.82 -8.84
C GLN A 133 31.97 22.00 -8.68
N SER A 134 32.62 21.12 -7.94
CA SER A 134 34.09 21.16 -7.78
C SER A 134 34.81 20.96 -9.11
N LEU A 135 34.35 20.04 -9.95
CA LEU A 135 34.90 19.83 -11.30
C LEU A 135 34.72 21.06 -12.19
N ILE A 136 33.54 21.69 -12.17
CA ILE A 136 33.25 22.91 -12.94
C ILE A 136 34.21 24.04 -12.53
N VAL A 137 34.43 24.24 -11.23
CA VAL A 137 35.38 25.26 -10.74
C VAL A 137 36.79 24.99 -11.25
N ASN A 138 37.26 23.74 -11.19
CA ASN A 138 38.57 23.37 -11.73
C ASN A 138 38.67 23.61 -13.25
N ILE A 139 37.62 23.27 -14.01
CA ILE A 139 37.59 23.50 -15.47
C ILE A 139 37.58 25.00 -15.77
N GLN A 140 36.82 25.80 -15.03
CA GLN A 140 36.80 27.26 -15.15
C GLN A 140 38.21 27.84 -14.96
N ASP A 141 38.95 27.39 -13.93
CA ASP A 141 40.32 27.82 -13.69
C ASP A 141 41.26 27.46 -14.85
N VAL A 142 41.15 26.25 -15.39
CA VAL A 142 41.98 25.80 -16.52
C VAL A 142 41.68 26.60 -17.79
N VAL A 143 40.40 26.85 -18.08
CA VAL A 143 39.97 27.65 -19.23
C VAL A 143 40.46 29.09 -19.08
N GLN A 144 40.31 29.69 -17.89
CA GLN A 144 40.78 31.05 -17.61
C GLN A 144 42.29 31.18 -17.82
N ARG A 145 43.08 30.27 -17.26
CA ARG A 145 44.55 30.25 -17.47
C ARG A 145 44.92 30.08 -18.94
N SER A 146 44.23 29.21 -19.66
CA SER A 146 44.48 28.99 -21.08
C SER A 146 44.20 30.24 -21.91
N LEU A 147 43.13 30.97 -21.57
CA LEU A 147 42.77 32.24 -22.19
C LEU A 147 43.80 33.34 -21.88
N ASP A 148 44.29 33.42 -20.65
CA ASP A 148 45.33 34.38 -20.27
C ASP A 148 46.67 34.11 -20.98
N ILE A 149 47.04 32.83 -21.12
CA ILE A 149 48.21 32.41 -21.91
C ILE A 149 48.03 32.78 -23.38
N ALA A 150 46.86 32.50 -23.97
CA ALA A 150 46.59 32.83 -25.36
C ALA A 150 46.68 34.34 -25.62
N LYS A 151 46.09 35.18 -24.74
CA LYS A 151 46.21 36.64 -24.80
C LYS A 151 47.65 37.10 -24.76
N THR A 152 48.42 36.63 -23.77
CA THR A 152 49.84 36.98 -23.59
C THR A 152 50.66 36.62 -24.83
N ASN A 153 50.43 35.43 -25.39
CA ASN A 153 51.12 34.97 -26.60
C ASN A 153 50.75 35.83 -27.82
N SER A 154 49.48 36.16 -28.00
CA SER A 154 49.02 37.02 -29.09
C SER A 154 49.60 38.43 -28.98
N GLU A 155 49.61 39.03 -27.79
CA GLU A 155 50.25 40.33 -27.54
C GLU A 155 51.75 40.28 -27.85
N GLY A 156 52.44 39.22 -27.41
CA GLY A 156 53.86 39.01 -27.73
C GLY A 156 54.13 38.89 -29.24
N LEU A 157 53.29 38.16 -29.97
CA LEU A 157 53.38 38.03 -31.42
C LEU A 157 53.13 39.38 -32.12
N ILE A 158 52.09 40.11 -31.71
CA ILE A 158 51.78 41.43 -32.26
C ILE A 158 52.94 42.39 -32.03
N ASN A 159 53.52 42.42 -30.82
CA ASN A 159 54.65 43.26 -30.49
C ASN A 159 55.88 42.90 -31.34
N GLY A 160 56.21 41.61 -31.46
CA GLY A 160 57.35 41.16 -32.27
C GLY A 160 57.18 41.43 -33.77
N LEU A 161 55.98 41.27 -34.33
CA LEU A 161 55.71 41.62 -35.73
C LEU A 161 55.78 43.14 -35.96
N SER A 162 55.30 43.93 -35.01
CA SER A 162 55.37 45.40 -35.06
C SER A 162 56.83 45.89 -35.01
N GLU A 163 57.67 45.28 -34.18
CA GLU A 163 59.11 45.57 -34.12
C GLU A 163 59.81 45.22 -35.45
N ASN A 164 59.54 44.04 -36.01
CA ASN A 164 60.07 43.66 -37.32
C ASN A 164 59.64 44.63 -38.43
N LEU A 165 58.37 45.06 -38.42
CA LEU A 165 57.87 46.06 -39.37
C LEU A 165 58.63 47.39 -39.22
N ASN A 166 58.83 47.87 -38.00
CA ASN A 166 59.60 49.10 -37.74
C ASN A 166 61.05 49.00 -38.24
N ILE A 167 61.69 47.84 -38.03
CA ILE A 167 63.05 47.58 -38.56
C ILE A 167 63.04 47.61 -40.09
N LEU A 168 62.05 46.99 -40.74
CA LEU A 168 61.95 46.99 -42.21
C LEU A 168 61.72 48.40 -42.77
N VAL A 169 60.86 49.20 -42.13
CA VAL A 169 60.63 50.60 -42.50
C VAL A 169 61.92 51.40 -42.37
N SER A 170 62.63 51.29 -41.23
CA SER A 170 63.91 51.97 -41.03
C SER A 170 64.98 51.53 -42.02
N ASN A 171 65.07 50.23 -42.32
CA ASN A 171 65.98 49.70 -43.33
C ASN A 171 65.65 50.25 -44.72
N ASN A 172 64.36 50.37 -45.07
CA ASN A 172 63.92 50.94 -46.34
C ASN A 172 64.30 52.43 -46.45
N GLU A 173 64.04 53.22 -45.41
CA GLU A 173 64.43 54.64 -45.33
C GLU A 173 65.95 54.80 -45.51
N ALA A 174 66.75 53.98 -44.82
CA ALA A 174 68.21 53.99 -44.94
C ALA A 174 68.68 53.61 -46.36
N LEU A 175 68.04 52.62 -47.00
CA LEU A 175 68.34 52.24 -48.38
C LEU A 175 68.01 53.37 -49.37
N VAL A 176 66.85 54.03 -49.22
CA VAL A 176 66.46 55.18 -50.05
C VAL A 176 67.48 56.31 -49.91
N SER A 177 67.94 56.61 -48.69
CA SER A 177 69.00 57.61 -48.45
C SER A 177 70.29 57.26 -49.19
N GLN A 178 70.75 56.00 -49.12
CA GLN A 178 71.97 55.56 -49.80
C GLN A 178 71.86 55.58 -51.33
N LEU A 179 70.66 55.33 -51.87
CA LEU A 179 70.41 55.46 -53.30
C LEU A 179 70.51 56.92 -53.76
N ASN A 180 69.96 57.86 -52.97
CA ASN A 180 70.06 59.29 -53.26
C ASN A 180 71.51 59.81 -53.17
N ASP A 181 72.30 59.35 -52.20
CA ASP A 181 73.70 59.77 -52.02
C ASP A 181 74.65 59.29 -53.15
N LYS A 182 74.25 58.25 -53.90
CA LYS A 182 75.03 57.72 -55.05
C LYS A 182 74.61 58.29 -56.40
N GLN A 183 73.58 59.12 -56.45
CA GLN A 183 73.23 59.85 -57.65
C GLN A 183 74.12 61.09 -57.75
N PRO A 184 75.05 61.21 -58.73
CA PRO A 184 75.85 62.42 -58.86
C PRO A 184 74.92 63.60 -59.13
N ALA A 185 75.12 64.67 -58.36
CA ALA A 185 74.53 65.98 -58.61
C ALA A 185 74.94 66.43 -60.02
N ALA A 186 74.02 66.29 -60.98
CA ALA A 186 74.05 67.06 -62.21
C ALA A 186 73.53 68.47 -61.91
N ALA A 187 74.26 69.44 -62.46
CA ALA A 187 74.33 70.84 -62.07
C ALA A 187 73.05 71.68 -62.24
N GLU A 188 73.05 72.80 -61.50
CA GLU A 188 72.36 74.11 -61.67
C GLU A 188 71.63 74.34 -63.01
N GLU A 189 70.44 74.96 -63.08
CA GLU A 189 70.18 76.38 -62.76
C GLU A 189 68.65 76.69 -62.76
N LEU A 190 68.23 77.69 -61.97
CA LEU A 190 66.92 78.40 -62.05
C LEU A 190 66.84 79.26 -63.35
N PRO A 191 65.73 79.93 -63.73
CA PRO A 191 64.29 79.69 -63.53
C PRO A 191 63.44 79.92 -64.83
N ALA A 192 62.11 79.82 -64.67
CA ALA A 192 61.07 80.72 -65.22
C ALA A 192 60.21 80.28 -66.44
N ILE A 193 58.90 80.14 -66.09
CA ILE A 193 57.68 80.64 -66.76
C ILE A 193 56.98 79.72 -67.76
N ASP A 194 55.66 79.66 -67.51
CA ASP A 194 54.49 79.33 -68.34
C ASP A 194 54.74 79.07 -69.82
N ASP A 195 54.13 78.00 -70.34
CA ASP A 195 52.85 78.14 -71.07
C ASP A 195 52.23 76.75 -71.35
N GLU A 196 50.94 76.69 -71.04
CA GLU A 196 49.82 76.03 -71.74
C GLU A 196 49.94 74.65 -72.41
N GLU A 197 48.91 73.85 -72.08
CA GLU A 197 48.11 72.95 -72.95
C GLU A 197 48.82 71.75 -73.61
N ASP A 198 48.23 70.58 -73.80
CA ASP A 198 46.90 70.00 -73.59
C ASP A 198 47.09 68.49 -73.93
N THR A 199 46.08 67.69 -73.66
CA THR A 199 45.75 66.38 -74.27
C THR A 199 46.03 65.09 -73.47
N VAL A 200 44.98 64.74 -72.71
CA VAL A 200 44.19 63.49 -72.73
C VAL A 200 44.91 62.12 -72.64
N ALA A 201 44.59 61.36 -71.58
CA ALA A 201 43.73 60.15 -71.58
C ALA A 201 44.59 58.89 -71.36
N ASP A 202 44.26 57.88 -70.54
CA ASP A 202 43.07 57.49 -69.79
C ASP A 202 43.44 56.29 -68.87
N MET A 203 42.57 55.99 -67.89
CA MET A 203 42.27 54.67 -67.30
C MET A 203 43.33 54.02 -66.39
N THR A 204 43.08 53.60 -65.13
CA THR A 204 41.89 53.35 -64.27
C THR A 204 42.44 53.21 -62.84
N GLY A 205 41.83 53.57 -61.72
CA GLY A 205 40.43 53.80 -61.36
C GLY A 205 40.29 53.34 -59.90
N HIS A 206 40.27 54.30 -58.97
CA HIS A 206 39.96 54.12 -57.55
C HIS A 206 38.87 55.15 -57.25
N ASP A 207 37.78 54.72 -56.63
CA ASP A 207 36.91 55.50 -55.72
C ASP A 207 35.80 54.56 -55.23
N GLU A 208 35.66 54.38 -53.91
CA GLU A 208 35.00 55.25 -52.91
C GLU A 208 33.47 55.18 -52.91
N ALA A 209 32.97 54.87 -51.72
CA ALA A 209 31.73 55.28 -51.05
C ALA A 209 30.35 55.20 -51.76
N ALA A 210 29.48 54.42 -51.10
CA ALA A 210 28.11 54.73 -50.69
C ALA A 210 27.16 55.51 -51.64
N GLU A 211 26.01 54.90 -51.98
CA GLU A 211 24.70 55.26 -51.42
C GLU A 211 23.60 54.26 -51.84
N GLU A 212 22.48 54.35 -51.12
CA GLU A 212 21.31 53.48 -51.03
C GLU A 212 20.47 53.40 -52.33
N GLU A 213 19.78 52.28 -52.56
CA GLU A 213 18.30 52.22 -52.57
C GLU A 213 17.78 50.78 -52.82
N ASP A 214 16.71 50.47 -52.09
CA ASP A 214 15.62 49.51 -52.30
C ASP A 214 15.74 48.46 -53.42
N ASP A 215 15.71 47.18 -53.04
CA ASP A 215 14.65 46.30 -53.56
C ASP A 215 14.33 45.16 -52.58
N LYS A 216 13.03 44.90 -52.48
CA LYS A 216 12.36 43.97 -51.58
C LYS A 216 12.63 42.54 -52.04
N THR A 217 12.89 41.65 -51.09
CA THR A 217 12.34 40.28 -51.16
C THR A 217 12.38 39.60 -49.79
N GLU A 218 11.17 39.50 -49.23
CA GLU A 218 10.60 38.36 -48.50
C GLU A 218 11.51 37.64 -47.48
N ASP A 219 11.39 37.98 -46.20
CA ASP A 219 10.46 37.35 -45.25
C ASP A 219 10.74 35.85 -45.04
N GLN A 220 11.48 35.55 -43.98
CA GLN A 220 11.19 34.43 -43.08
C GLN A 220 11.91 34.63 -41.75
N LYS A 221 11.29 35.48 -40.94
CA LYS A 221 11.44 35.49 -39.48
C LYS A 221 10.41 34.52 -38.93
N GLN A 222 10.80 33.54 -38.14
CA GLN A 222 9.89 32.87 -37.21
C GLN A 222 10.64 32.38 -35.95
N PRO A 223 9.94 32.25 -34.81
CA PRO A 223 10.22 33.12 -33.66
C PRO A 223 10.50 32.31 -32.38
N VAL A 224 10.90 33.03 -31.32
CA VAL A 224 10.71 32.66 -29.91
C VAL A 224 9.96 33.86 -29.32
N PRO A 225 8.94 33.75 -28.43
CA PRO A 225 8.66 32.69 -27.44
C PRO A 225 7.17 32.25 -27.34
N GLU A 226 6.90 31.10 -26.70
CA GLU A 226 5.64 30.94 -25.95
C GLU A 226 5.83 29.98 -24.77
N GLU A 227 5.48 30.47 -23.57
CA GLU A 227 5.36 29.69 -22.34
C GLU A 227 4.28 28.63 -22.52
N THR A 228 4.65 27.36 -22.46
CA THR A 228 3.68 26.28 -22.21
C THR A 228 3.63 26.02 -20.71
N LYS A 229 2.46 26.39 -20.18
CA LYS A 229 1.94 26.20 -18.84
C LYS A 229 2.29 24.84 -18.24
N GLU A 230 2.57 24.88 -16.94
CA GLU A 230 2.50 23.75 -16.03
C GLU A 230 1.20 22.96 -16.27
N GLU A 231 1.32 21.69 -16.66
CA GLU A 231 0.23 20.74 -16.46
C GLU A 231 0.11 20.53 -14.95
N VAL A 232 -0.93 21.14 -14.39
CA VAL A 232 -1.55 20.70 -13.14
C VAL A 232 -1.95 19.25 -13.37
N ILE A 233 -1.31 18.34 -12.67
CA ILE A 233 -1.84 16.99 -12.49
C ILE A 233 -3.08 17.18 -11.63
N GLU A 234 -4.25 17.14 -12.27
CA GLU A 234 -5.54 17.08 -11.60
C GLU A 234 -5.54 15.81 -10.74
N GLU A 235 -5.78 15.99 -9.44
CA GLU A 235 -6.13 14.89 -8.54
C GLU A 235 -7.42 14.27 -9.11
N GLU A 236 -7.30 13.09 -9.72
CA GLU A 236 -8.48 12.30 -10.07
C GLU A 236 -9.16 11.88 -8.77
N ASP A 237 -10.42 12.28 -8.70
CA ASP A 237 -11.35 12.10 -7.59
C ASP A 237 -11.29 10.70 -6.99
N GLU A 238 -11.36 10.66 -5.66
CA GLU A 238 -11.64 9.49 -4.85
C GLU A 238 -12.86 8.76 -5.43
N GLU A 239 -12.65 7.60 -6.06
CA GLU A 239 -13.75 6.65 -6.24
C GLU A 239 -14.13 6.17 -4.84
N GLU A 240 -15.25 6.69 -4.33
CA GLU A 240 -15.98 6.11 -3.21
C GLU A 240 -16.22 4.64 -3.53
N ILE A 241 -15.54 3.76 -2.78
CA ILE A 241 -15.90 2.36 -2.72
C ILE A 241 -17.25 2.34 -1.99
N ASP A 242 -18.33 2.20 -2.76
CA ASP A 242 -19.68 1.93 -2.26
C ASP A 242 -19.61 0.70 -1.34
N ASP A 243 -19.94 0.91 -0.06
CA ASP A 243 -20.18 -0.09 0.97
C ASP A 243 -21.51 -0.84 0.70
N ASP A 244 -21.70 -1.33 -0.51
CA ASP A 244 -22.86 -2.13 -0.88
C ASP A 244 -22.62 -3.59 -0.49
N GLU A 245 -23.24 -3.94 0.65
CA GLU A 245 -23.98 -5.20 0.82
C GLU A 245 -23.21 -6.48 0.44
N TYR A 246 -22.37 -6.96 1.36
CA TYR A 246 -22.17 -8.41 1.46
C TYR A 246 -23.47 -9.01 1.98
N ASP A 247 -24.33 -9.43 1.04
CA ASP A 247 -25.42 -10.37 1.27
C ASP A 247 -24.85 -11.59 2.00
N ASP A 248 -25.13 -11.66 3.30
CA ASP A 248 -25.36 -12.90 4.01
C ASP A 248 -26.46 -13.64 3.25
N ASP A 249 -26.10 -14.66 2.46
CA ASP A 249 -26.90 -15.87 2.22
C ASP A 249 -26.14 -16.80 1.25
N ASP A 250 -26.33 -18.11 1.43
CA ASP A 250 -25.85 -19.23 0.61
C ASP A 250 -24.45 -19.80 0.88
N TYR A 251 -24.34 -20.57 1.97
CA TYR A 251 -23.89 -21.97 1.83
C TYR A 251 -24.73 -22.89 2.73
N ASP A 252 -25.91 -23.21 2.20
CA ASP A 252 -26.64 -24.44 2.50
C ASP A 252 -25.77 -25.68 2.24
N ASP A 253 -25.95 -26.68 3.10
CA ASP A 253 -25.86 -28.12 2.85
C ASP A 253 -24.62 -28.69 2.15
N ILE A 254 -23.74 -29.30 2.96
CA ILE A 254 -23.08 -30.56 2.57
C ILE A 254 -23.25 -31.58 3.71
N ASP A 255 -23.99 -32.64 3.38
CA ASP A 255 -24.20 -33.91 4.11
C ASP A 255 -22.91 -34.55 4.68
#